data_AF-A0A8T5DKJ0-F1
#
_entry.id   AF-A0A8T5DKJ0-F1
#
_cell.length_a   1.000
_cell.length_b   1.000
_cell.length_c   1.000
_cell.angle_alpha   90.00
_cell.angle_beta   90.00
_cell.angle_gamma   90.00
#
_symmetry.space_group_name_H-M   'P 1'
#
loop_
_entity.id
_entity.type
_entity.pdbx_description
1 polymer ?
#
loop_
_entity_poly.entity_id
_entity_poly.type
_entity_poly.pdbx_seq_one_letter_code
_entity_poly.pdbx_strand_id
1 'polypeptide(L)'
;MGDTLALYTPHDQKALEEANNNAFLGKDVYYDHGDSFLSLVRHEALYAAYILTKDFDNIDEVFSMDIEDLADLEENIENYDQPFSCVNFNGNSYSYGLCLINKWCGFSDIKINMMINKRNNEYLSRIIWENSDNDVKKYYRQLNHLEKNLFFYSSINNHFPATINLNEMITMSVQVEDLIAKTPDNIELGYLVNDALVKRCLKEFSEKETTLFSLFKSGSRFSEKQLARSCINIGFIADSENQIHPNAFNTNLLKGLTELQFFESSSGTRKG
;
A
#
# COMPACT_ATOMS: atom_id res chain seq x y z
N MET A 1 2.74 -19.37 13.06
CA MET A 1 3.97 -20.19 13.02
C MET A 1 4.11 -21.13 14.21
N GLY A 2 3.58 -20.82 15.41
CA GLY A 2 3.67 -21.71 16.58
C GLY A 2 2.69 -22.89 16.58
N ASP A 3 1.45 -22.68 16.13
CA ASP A 3 0.36 -23.61 16.45
C ASP A 3 0.38 -24.93 15.65
N THR A 4 0.82 -24.90 14.39
CA THR A 4 0.91 -26.13 13.56
C THR A 4 2.14 -26.96 13.88
N LEU A 5 3.22 -26.32 14.33
CA LEU A 5 4.44 -26.98 14.80
C LEU A 5 4.23 -27.63 16.18
N ALA A 6 3.27 -27.14 16.97
CA ALA A 6 2.89 -27.75 18.24
C ALA A 6 2.25 -29.14 18.08
N LEU A 7 1.69 -29.47 16.91
CA LEU A 7 1.13 -30.79 16.60
C LEU A 7 2.23 -31.85 16.35
N TYR A 8 3.42 -31.41 15.93
CA TYR A 8 4.56 -32.27 15.67
C TYR A 8 5.60 -32.04 16.75
N THR A 9 5.55 -32.80 17.84
CA THR A 9 6.59 -32.71 18.87
C THR A 9 7.89 -33.29 18.29
N PRO A 10 8.91 -32.47 17.97
CA PRO A 10 10.08 -32.94 17.24
C PRO A 10 10.99 -33.66 18.23
N HIS A 11 10.78 -34.97 18.37
CA HIS A 11 11.53 -35.81 19.30
C HIS A 11 12.73 -36.52 18.64
N ASP A 12 12.78 -36.57 17.30
CA ASP A 12 13.92 -37.10 16.55
C ASP A 12 14.08 -36.40 15.19
N GLN A 13 15.18 -36.72 14.49
CA GLN A 13 15.53 -36.11 13.20
C GLN A 13 14.52 -36.47 12.10
N LYS A 14 13.85 -37.62 12.22
CA LYS A 14 12.81 -38.06 11.29
C LYS A 14 11.52 -37.26 11.47
N ALA A 15 11.14 -36.94 12.69
CA ALA A 15 10.02 -36.06 13.03
C ALA A 15 10.32 -34.61 12.61
N LEU A 16 11.59 -34.17 12.67
CA LEU A 16 12.01 -32.90 12.07
C LEU A 16 11.87 -32.91 10.55
N GLU A 17 12.33 -33.96 9.87
CA GLU A 17 12.14 -34.12 8.42
C GLU A 17 10.65 -34.19 8.05
N GLU A 18 9.83 -34.89 8.85
CA GLU A 18 8.39 -35.01 8.63
C GLU A 18 7.65 -33.69 8.87
N ALA A 19 7.97 -32.96 9.95
CA ALA A 19 7.46 -31.62 10.18
C ALA A 19 7.90 -30.65 9.07
N ASN A 20 9.14 -30.75 8.60
CA ASN A 20 9.64 -29.93 7.50
C ASN A 20 9.06 -30.34 6.14
N ASN A 21 8.54 -31.57 6.00
CA ASN A 21 7.90 -32.04 4.77
C ASN A 21 6.38 -31.83 4.77
N ASN A 22 5.73 -31.86 5.94
CA ASN A 22 4.26 -31.91 6.08
C ASN A 22 3.68 -30.71 6.85
N ALA A 23 4.43 -30.09 7.76
CA ALA A 23 4.01 -28.87 8.48
C ALA A 23 4.62 -27.59 7.89
N PHE A 24 5.53 -27.74 6.92
CA PHE A 24 6.19 -26.62 6.27
C PHE A 24 5.26 -26.00 5.23
N LEU A 25 4.74 -24.82 5.55
CA LEU A 25 4.00 -23.91 4.66
C LEU A 25 4.72 -23.64 3.32
N GLY A 26 5.98 -24.04 3.14
CA GLY A 26 6.69 -23.92 1.86
C GLY A 26 6.17 -24.84 0.75
N LYS A 27 5.07 -25.59 0.96
CA LYS A 27 4.29 -26.24 -0.10
C LYS A 27 2.95 -25.56 -0.37
N ASP A 28 2.51 -24.67 0.52
CA ASP A 28 1.22 -24.02 0.42
C ASP A 28 1.41 -22.65 -0.19
N VAL A 29 0.57 -22.29 -1.15
CA VAL A 29 0.58 -20.98 -1.81
C VAL A 29 -0.68 -20.18 -1.43
N TYR A 30 -1.74 -20.89 -1.06
CA TYR A 30 -3.07 -20.35 -0.76
C TYR A 30 -3.43 -20.59 0.69
N TYR A 31 -4.26 -19.73 1.26
CA TYR A 31 -4.95 -20.05 2.50
C TYR A 31 -5.90 -21.24 2.27
N ASP A 32 -6.08 -22.06 3.30
CA ASP A 32 -7.01 -23.21 3.27
C ASP A 32 -8.46 -22.81 2.94
N HIS A 33 -8.81 -21.53 3.12
CA HIS A 33 -10.12 -20.98 2.85
C HIS A 33 -10.02 -19.70 2.02
N GLY A 34 -10.78 -19.62 0.92
CA GLY A 34 -11.00 -18.39 0.16
C GLY A 34 -10.01 -18.12 -0.98
N ASP A 35 -9.25 -19.12 -1.42
CA ASP A 35 -8.34 -19.09 -2.59
C ASP A 35 -7.38 -17.87 -2.65
N SER A 36 -7.13 -17.24 -1.50
CA SER A 36 -6.29 -16.05 -1.39
C SER A 36 -4.83 -16.47 -1.20
N PHE A 37 -3.89 -15.71 -1.76
CA PHE A 37 -2.47 -16.04 -1.63
C PHE A 37 -1.97 -15.81 -0.19
N LEU A 38 -1.19 -16.76 0.34
CA LEU A 38 -0.60 -16.67 1.69
C LEU A 38 0.34 -15.47 1.83
N SER A 39 1.18 -15.28 0.80
CA SER A 39 2.18 -14.21 0.74
C SER A 39 1.84 -13.25 -0.38
N LEU A 40 1.82 -11.97 -0.04
CA LEU A 40 1.57 -10.86 -0.94
C LEU A 40 2.61 -9.79 -0.64
N VAL A 41 2.89 -8.92 -1.61
CA VAL A 41 3.76 -7.76 -1.40
C VAL A 41 3.10 -6.80 -0.41
N ARG A 42 3.77 -6.40 0.68
CA ARG A 42 3.16 -5.57 1.74
C ARG A 42 3.96 -4.29 2.02
N HIS A 43 3.29 -3.33 2.67
CA HIS A 43 3.88 -2.11 3.22
C HIS A 43 4.72 -1.31 2.20
N GLU A 44 5.97 -0.98 2.51
CA GLU A 44 6.86 -0.18 1.66
C GLU A 44 7.08 -0.81 0.28
N ALA A 45 7.16 -2.14 0.19
CA ALA A 45 7.28 -2.81 -1.10
C ALA A 45 6.02 -2.61 -1.96
N LEU A 46 4.83 -2.60 -1.33
CA LEU A 46 3.58 -2.30 -2.05
C LEU A 46 3.52 -0.84 -2.50
N TYR A 47 4.08 0.07 -1.72
CA TYR A 47 4.21 1.47 -2.11
C TYR A 47 5.15 1.63 -3.33
N ALA A 48 6.32 0.99 -3.32
CA ALA A 48 7.22 0.98 -4.47
C ALA A 48 6.55 0.41 -5.73
N ALA A 49 5.84 -0.72 -5.60
CA ALA A 49 5.11 -1.32 -6.71
C ALA A 49 4.05 -0.37 -7.27
N TYR A 50 3.35 0.35 -6.39
CA TYR A 50 2.40 1.38 -6.79
C TYR A 50 3.07 2.53 -7.56
N ILE A 51 4.17 3.08 -7.04
CA ILE A 51 4.89 4.18 -7.71
C ILE A 51 5.38 3.79 -9.10
N LEU A 52 5.89 2.57 -9.26
CA LEU A 52 6.38 2.06 -10.54
C LEU A 52 5.27 1.81 -11.57
N THR A 53 4.00 1.75 -11.15
CA THR A 53 2.89 1.33 -12.01
C THR A 53 1.71 2.31 -12.04
N LYS A 54 1.72 3.40 -11.26
CA LYS A 54 0.54 4.27 -11.09
C LYS A 54 0.11 5.01 -12.36
N ASP A 55 1.05 5.34 -13.24
CA ASP A 55 0.77 6.07 -14.49
C ASP A 55 1.37 5.35 -15.69
N PHE A 56 1.16 4.02 -15.73
CA PHE A 56 1.77 3.14 -16.74
C PHE A 56 1.42 3.51 -18.20
N ASP A 57 0.30 4.21 -18.42
CA ASP A 57 -0.17 4.70 -19.72
C ASP A 57 0.35 6.12 -20.08
N ASN A 58 0.91 6.86 -19.12
CA ASN A 58 1.42 8.22 -19.34
C ASN A 58 2.94 8.19 -19.50
N ILE A 59 3.38 7.88 -20.72
CA ILE A 59 4.79 7.65 -21.05
C ILE A 59 5.45 8.96 -21.48
N ASP A 60 6.58 9.28 -20.87
CA ASP A 60 7.42 10.41 -21.29
C ASP A 60 8.35 9.98 -22.44
N GLU A 61 8.03 10.42 -23.65
CA GLU A 61 8.80 10.14 -24.87
C GLU A 61 10.06 11.01 -25.02
N VAL A 62 10.30 11.99 -24.13
CA VAL A 62 11.49 12.86 -24.20
C VAL A 62 12.78 12.04 -24.06
N PHE A 63 12.75 10.98 -23.28
CA PHE A 63 13.83 10.03 -23.13
C PHE A 63 13.31 8.62 -23.41
N SER A 64 13.89 7.97 -24.43
CA SER A 64 13.51 6.63 -24.87
C SER A 64 14.69 5.67 -24.84
N MET A 65 14.49 4.50 -24.26
CA MET A 65 15.42 3.37 -24.35
C MET A 65 14.84 2.30 -25.27
N ASP A 66 15.66 1.71 -26.13
CA ASP A 66 15.27 0.55 -26.94
C ASP A 66 15.90 -0.70 -26.33
N ILE A 67 15.08 -1.72 -26.04
CA ILE A 67 15.54 -3.00 -25.50
C ILE A 67 14.89 -4.17 -26.24
N GLU A 68 15.65 -5.26 -26.40
CA GLU A 68 15.18 -6.51 -27.00
C GLU A 68 14.72 -7.53 -25.93
N ASP A 69 15.38 -7.53 -24.76
CA ASP A 69 15.02 -8.34 -23.59
C ASP A 69 14.84 -7.43 -22.36
N LEU A 70 13.90 -7.77 -21.47
CA LEU A 70 13.76 -7.10 -20.18
C LEU A 70 15.01 -7.25 -19.30
N ALA A 71 15.79 -8.31 -19.51
CA ALA A 71 17.08 -8.50 -18.86
C ALA A 71 18.06 -7.35 -19.16
N ASP A 72 17.97 -6.76 -20.36
CA ASP A 72 18.86 -5.69 -20.85
C ASP A 72 18.48 -4.30 -20.32
N LEU A 73 17.33 -4.17 -19.65
CA LEU A 73 16.90 -2.91 -19.06
C LEU A 73 17.95 -2.37 -18.08
N GLU A 74 18.48 -1.19 -18.35
CA GLU A 74 19.53 -0.59 -17.53
C GLU A 74 18.98 -0.15 -16.16
N GLU A 75 19.70 -0.54 -15.10
CA GLU A 75 19.34 -0.30 -13.71
C GLU A 75 20.37 0.62 -13.05
N ASN A 76 20.05 1.90 -12.95
CA ASN A 76 20.88 2.91 -12.30
C ASN A 76 20.00 3.95 -11.58
N ILE A 77 20.62 4.73 -10.67
CA ILE A 77 19.89 5.69 -9.83
C ILE A 77 19.15 6.75 -10.66
N GLU A 78 19.75 7.21 -11.77
CA GLU A 78 19.15 8.22 -12.63
C GLU A 78 17.85 7.70 -13.27
N ASN A 79 17.86 6.47 -13.78
CA ASN A 79 16.69 5.82 -14.37
C ASN A 79 15.61 5.50 -13.31
N TYR A 80 16.02 5.09 -12.10
CA TYR A 80 15.08 4.81 -11.00
C TYR A 80 14.27 6.04 -10.57
N ASP A 81 14.85 7.23 -10.67
CA ASP A 81 14.16 8.50 -10.38
C ASP A 81 13.26 8.96 -11.55
N GLN A 82 13.19 8.21 -12.66
CA GLN A 82 12.35 8.50 -13.83
C GLN A 82 11.46 7.30 -14.23
N PRO A 83 10.50 6.88 -13.38
CA PRO A 83 9.68 5.70 -13.63
C PRO A 83 8.77 5.80 -14.86
N PHE A 84 8.53 7.01 -15.39
CA PHE A 84 7.63 7.24 -16.53
C PHE A 84 8.34 7.34 -17.88
N SER A 85 9.67 7.33 -17.91
CA SER A 85 10.45 7.40 -19.15
C SER A 85 10.12 6.26 -20.10
N CYS A 86 10.14 6.54 -21.39
CA CYS A 86 9.78 5.58 -22.43
C CYS A 86 10.81 4.46 -22.58
N VAL A 87 10.31 3.24 -22.67
CA VAL A 87 11.06 2.04 -23.03
C VAL A 87 10.34 1.34 -24.17
N ASN A 88 10.98 1.28 -25.33
CA ASN A 88 10.51 0.52 -26.47
C ASN A 88 10.97 -0.94 -26.32
N PHE A 89 10.00 -1.84 -26.18
CA PHE A 89 10.23 -3.26 -26.02
C PHE A 89 9.32 -4.03 -26.99
N ASN A 90 9.92 -4.87 -27.83
CA ASN A 90 9.20 -5.67 -28.83
C ASN A 90 8.21 -4.87 -29.71
N GLY A 91 8.59 -3.64 -30.08
CA GLY A 91 7.79 -2.76 -30.95
C GLY A 91 6.63 -2.03 -30.26
N ASN A 92 6.48 -2.15 -28.94
CA ASN A 92 5.54 -1.38 -28.14
C ASN A 92 6.30 -0.48 -27.16
N SER A 93 5.70 0.65 -26.81
CA SER A 93 6.25 1.57 -25.81
C SER A 93 5.61 1.32 -24.44
N TYR A 94 6.45 1.23 -23.42
CA TYR A 94 6.06 1.06 -22.02
C TYR A 94 6.79 2.10 -21.16
N SER A 95 6.31 2.33 -19.94
CA SER A 95 7.05 3.10 -18.95
C SER A 95 8.19 2.27 -18.34
N TYR A 96 9.29 2.93 -17.99
CA TYR A 96 10.45 2.32 -17.34
C TYR A 96 10.05 1.54 -16.08
N GLY A 97 9.17 2.10 -15.25
CA GLY A 97 8.67 1.45 -14.04
C GLY A 97 7.90 0.16 -14.32
N LEU A 98 7.14 0.12 -15.41
CA LEU A 98 6.43 -1.09 -15.84
C LEU A 98 7.40 -2.17 -16.34
N CYS A 99 8.40 -1.80 -17.14
CA CYS A 99 9.45 -2.72 -17.55
C CYS A 99 10.22 -3.27 -16.35
N LEU A 100 10.53 -2.41 -15.38
CA LEU A 100 11.29 -2.75 -14.19
C LEU A 100 10.55 -3.74 -13.28
N ILE A 101 9.25 -3.54 -13.03
CA ILE A 101 8.47 -4.47 -12.21
C ILE A 101 8.35 -5.85 -12.89
N ASN A 102 8.18 -5.90 -14.21
CA ASN A 102 8.13 -7.16 -14.96
C ASN A 102 9.50 -7.87 -14.96
N LYS A 103 10.60 -7.12 -15.11
CA LYS A 103 11.97 -7.62 -14.97
C LYS A 103 12.20 -8.26 -13.60
N TRP A 104 11.84 -7.57 -12.53
CA TRP A 104 12.03 -8.06 -11.15
C TRP A 104 11.12 -9.23 -10.79
N CYS A 105 9.99 -9.39 -11.48
CA CYS A 105 9.18 -10.61 -11.38
C CYS A 105 9.82 -11.81 -12.12
N GLY A 106 10.85 -11.57 -12.93
CA GLY A 106 11.51 -12.59 -13.75
C GLY A 106 10.70 -12.99 -14.98
N PHE A 107 9.98 -12.04 -15.59
CA PHE A 107 9.23 -12.28 -16.81
C PHE A 107 10.09 -11.96 -18.04
N SER A 108 9.89 -12.73 -19.11
CA SER A 108 10.46 -12.45 -20.44
C SER A 108 9.70 -11.36 -21.18
N ASP A 109 8.44 -11.11 -20.81
CA ASP A 109 7.52 -10.21 -21.48
C ASP A 109 6.74 -9.36 -20.46
N ILE A 110 6.09 -8.30 -20.94
CA ILE A 110 5.22 -7.46 -20.11
C ILE A 110 3.91 -8.20 -19.82
N LYS A 111 3.77 -8.70 -18.58
CA LYS A 111 2.55 -9.38 -18.07
C LYS A 111 1.78 -8.52 -17.09
N ILE A 112 2.48 -7.71 -16.29
CA ILE A 112 1.89 -6.69 -15.45
C ILE A 112 1.77 -5.43 -16.30
N ASN A 113 0.52 -5.06 -16.62
CA ASN A 113 0.18 -3.90 -17.44
C ASN A 113 -0.91 -3.05 -16.77
N MET A 114 -0.89 -2.99 -15.44
CA MET A 114 -1.82 -2.20 -14.66
C MET A 114 -1.16 -1.69 -13.38
N MET A 115 -1.72 -0.61 -12.83
CA MET A 115 -1.38 -0.09 -11.51
C MET A 115 -1.52 -1.18 -10.45
N ILE A 116 -0.52 -1.37 -9.60
CA ILE A 116 -0.54 -2.27 -8.45
C ILE A 116 -0.79 -1.48 -7.16
N ASN A 117 -1.80 -1.88 -6.40
CA ASN A 117 -2.16 -1.36 -5.08
C ASN A 117 -2.75 -2.50 -4.23
N LYS A 118 -3.15 -2.19 -3.00
CA LYS A 118 -3.72 -3.19 -2.07
C LYS A 118 -4.89 -4.00 -2.65
N ARG A 119 -5.70 -3.44 -3.56
CA ARG A 119 -6.90 -4.10 -4.11
C ARG A 119 -6.56 -5.16 -5.16
N ASN A 120 -5.47 -5.02 -5.89
CA ASN A 120 -5.07 -5.92 -6.97
C ASN A 120 -3.70 -6.58 -6.71
N ASN A 121 -3.22 -6.55 -5.47
CA ASN A 121 -2.02 -7.25 -5.05
C ASN A 121 -2.12 -8.78 -5.23
N GLU A 122 -3.32 -9.35 -5.09
CA GLU A 122 -3.61 -10.75 -5.41
C GLU A 122 -3.35 -11.06 -6.89
N TYR A 123 -3.61 -10.10 -7.79
CA TYR A 123 -3.35 -10.26 -9.23
C TYR A 123 -1.85 -10.36 -9.52
N LEU A 124 -1.03 -9.52 -8.87
CA LEU A 124 0.43 -9.61 -8.97
C LEU A 124 0.93 -11.00 -8.56
N SER A 125 0.47 -11.50 -7.41
CA SER A 125 0.87 -12.82 -6.91
C SER A 125 0.40 -13.95 -7.83
N ARG A 126 -0.79 -13.81 -8.41
CA ARG A 126 -1.33 -14.77 -9.39
C ARG A 126 -0.48 -14.85 -10.66
N ILE A 127 -0.07 -13.71 -11.24
CA ILE A 127 0.78 -13.75 -12.45
C ILE A 127 2.12 -14.39 -12.15
N ILE A 128 2.74 -14.06 -11.01
CA ILE A 128 4.02 -14.68 -10.61
C ILE A 128 3.84 -16.19 -10.45
N TRP A 129 2.75 -16.62 -9.83
CA TRP A 129 2.41 -18.04 -9.67
C TRP A 129 2.26 -18.77 -11.00
N GLU A 130 1.47 -18.22 -11.92
CA GLU A 130 1.27 -18.77 -13.26
C GLU A 130 2.59 -18.81 -14.05
N ASN A 131 3.41 -17.75 -13.96
CA ASN A 131 4.74 -17.70 -14.59
C ASN A 131 5.73 -18.70 -14.00
N SER A 132 5.53 -19.12 -12.76
CA SER A 132 6.37 -20.09 -12.08
C SER A 132 6.05 -21.55 -12.45
N ASP A 133 5.17 -21.78 -13.43
CA ASP A 133 4.63 -23.10 -13.81
C ASP A 133 3.93 -23.80 -12.64
N ASN A 134 3.34 -23.05 -11.70
CA ASN A 134 2.80 -23.56 -10.45
C ASN A 134 3.85 -24.32 -9.60
N ASP A 135 5.14 -23.96 -9.71
CA ASP A 135 6.20 -24.48 -8.83
C ASP A 135 6.37 -23.56 -7.62
N VAL A 136 6.05 -24.11 -6.43
CA VAL A 136 6.07 -23.37 -5.16
C VAL A 136 7.43 -22.73 -4.87
N LYS A 137 8.53 -23.42 -5.19
CA LYS A 137 9.88 -22.90 -4.91
C LYS A 137 10.23 -21.76 -5.86
N LYS A 138 9.89 -21.88 -7.15
CA LYS A 138 10.09 -20.82 -8.15
C LYS A 138 9.24 -19.59 -7.80
N TYR A 139 7.98 -19.78 -7.42
CA TYR A 139 7.09 -18.71 -6.98
C TYR A 139 7.66 -17.90 -5.82
N TYR A 140 7.99 -18.56 -4.72
CA TYR A 140 8.55 -17.85 -3.56
C TYR A 140 9.91 -17.23 -3.84
N ARG A 141 10.72 -17.81 -4.74
CA ARG A 141 11.98 -17.20 -5.17
C ARG A 141 11.74 -15.92 -5.96
N GLN A 142 10.82 -15.94 -6.93
CA GLN A 142 10.45 -14.76 -7.73
C GLN A 142 9.83 -13.67 -6.85
N LEU A 143 8.88 -14.03 -5.97
CA LEU A 143 8.26 -13.08 -5.06
C LEU A 143 9.28 -12.44 -4.10
N ASN A 144 10.21 -13.23 -3.54
CA ASN A 144 11.26 -12.73 -2.66
C ASN A 144 12.25 -11.81 -3.40
N HIS A 145 12.60 -12.16 -4.65
CA HIS A 145 13.45 -11.32 -5.48
C HIS A 145 12.78 -9.96 -5.76
N LEU A 146 11.51 -10.00 -6.17
CA LEU A 146 10.70 -8.80 -6.36
C LEU A 146 10.65 -7.94 -5.09
N GLU A 147 10.28 -8.52 -3.93
CA GLU A 147 10.19 -7.76 -2.68
C GLU A 147 11.51 -7.08 -2.31
N LYS A 148 12.65 -7.77 -2.45
CA LYS A 148 13.97 -7.18 -2.19
C LYS A 148 14.25 -5.97 -3.07
N ASN A 149 13.97 -6.08 -4.36
CA ASN A 149 14.18 -4.97 -5.29
C ASN A 149 13.22 -3.81 -5.01
N LEU A 150 11.96 -4.10 -4.65
CA LEU A 150 10.99 -3.09 -4.25
C LEU A 150 11.41 -2.35 -2.96
N PHE A 151 11.94 -3.06 -1.96
CA PHE A 151 12.49 -2.43 -0.76
C PHE A 151 13.72 -1.58 -1.06
N PHE A 152 14.60 -2.07 -1.93
CA PHE A 152 15.75 -1.30 -2.40
C PHE A 152 15.29 -0.01 -3.09
N TYR A 153 14.40 -0.11 -4.08
CA TYR A 153 13.82 1.02 -4.80
C TYR A 153 13.17 2.04 -3.86
N SER A 154 12.35 1.59 -2.92
CA SER A 154 11.71 2.46 -1.93
C SER A 154 12.71 3.22 -1.06
N SER A 155 13.95 2.73 -0.94
CA SER A 155 14.99 3.34 -0.11
C SER A 155 15.85 4.36 -0.87
N ILE A 156 15.89 4.27 -2.21
CA ILE A 156 16.77 5.11 -3.04
C ILE A 156 16.01 6.12 -3.90
N ASN A 157 14.72 5.91 -4.16
CA ASN A 157 13.91 6.78 -4.99
C ASN A 157 13.71 8.15 -4.31
N ASN A 158 14.11 9.22 -4.99
CA ASN A 158 13.97 10.60 -4.55
C ASN A 158 12.73 11.28 -5.14
N HIS A 159 12.20 10.78 -6.25
CA HIS A 159 11.04 11.34 -6.93
C HIS A 159 9.74 11.13 -6.13
N PHE A 160 9.58 9.97 -5.48
CA PHE A 160 8.49 9.68 -4.54
C PHE A 160 9.02 8.97 -3.28
N PRO A 161 9.66 9.71 -2.36
CA PRO A 161 10.26 9.10 -1.18
C PRO A 161 9.17 8.50 -0.29
N ALA A 162 9.43 7.36 0.35
CA ALA A 162 8.49 6.79 1.33
C ALA A 162 8.36 7.66 2.61
N THR A 163 9.23 8.65 2.78
CA THR A 163 9.22 9.60 3.89
C THR A 163 8.25 10.74 3.64
N ILE A 164 7.33 10.96 4.58
CA ILE A 164 6.35 12.04 4.49
C ILE A 164 7.00 13.36 4.90
N ASN A 165 7.00 14.35 4.00
CA ASN A 165 7.46 15.70 4.31
C ASN A 165 6.41 16.47 5.12
N LEU A 166 6.82 17.09 6.22
CA LEU A 166 5.95 17.89 7.10
C LEU A 166 5.28 19.04 6.33
N ASN A 167 5.97 19.65 5.36
CA ASN A 167 5.40 20.70 4.52
C ASN A 167 4.27 20.17 3.63
N GLU A 168 4.41 18.95 3.07
CA GLU A 168 3.32 18.31 2.32
C GLU A 168 2.11 18.00 3.20
N MET A 169 2.34 17.61 4.46
CA MET A 169 1.24 17.35 5.38
C MET A 169 0.43 18.62 5.64
N ILE A 170 1.10 19.77 5.81
CA ILE A 170 0.44 21.06 6.04
C ILE A 170 -0.42 21.48 4.83
N THR A 171 0.05 21.26 3.60
CA THR A 171 -0.71 21.62 2.38
C THR A 171 -1.93 20.72 2.13
N MET A 172 -1.96 19.56 2.79
CA MET A 172 -3.13 18.66 2.85
C MET A 172 -4.12 19.03 3.96
N SER A 173 -3.87 20.06 4.77
CA SER A 173 -4.89 20.50 5.72
C SER A 173 -6.01 21.25 4.99
N VAL A 174 -7.27 20.86 5.23
CA VAL A 174 -8.46 21.55 4.69
C VAL A 174 -9.14 22.31 5.81
N GLN A 175 -9.62 23.51 5.52
CA GLN A 175 -10.50 24.24 6.45
C GLN A 175 -11.92 23.69 6.32
N VAL A 176 -12.27 22.79 7.23
CA VAL A 176 -13.58 22.13 7.32
C VAL A 176 -14.32 22.45 8.61
N GLU A 177 -13.70 23.21 9.50
CA GLU A 177 -14.15 23.48 10.86
C GLU A 177 -15.57 24.07 10.89
N ASP A 178 -15.83 25.06 10.03
CA ASP A 178 -17.13 25.73 9.93
C ASP A 178 -18.22 24.82 9.36
N LEU A 179 -17.85 23.85 8.52
CA LEU A 179 -18.80 22.89 7.93
C LEU A 179 -19.14 21.81 8.95
N ILE A 180 -18.15 21.33 9.70
CA ILE A 180 -18.35 20.34 10.77
C ILE A 180 -19.12 20.97 11.94
N ALA A 181 -18.86 22.23 12.29
CA ALA A 181 -19.64 22.92 13.32
C ALA A 181 -21.13 23.07 12.97
N LYS A 182 -21.50 22.91 11.69
CA LYS A 182 -22.88 22.96 11.19
C LYS A 182 -23.50 21.57 11.02
N THR A 183 -22.84 20.48 11.41
CA THR A 183 -23.47 19.16 11.36
C THR A 183 -24.70 19.12 12.28
N PRO A 184 -25.79 18.45 11.87
CA PRO A 184 -27.00 18.35 12.69
C PRO A 184 -26.73 17.72 14.05
N ASP A 185 -27.49 18.13 15.07
CA ASP A 185 -27.49 17.53 16.41
C ASP A 185 -28.24 16.18 16.42
N ASN A 186 -27.71 15.26 15.62
CA ASN A 186 -28.15 13.88 15.48
C ASN A 186 -26.92 13.07 15.08
N ILE A 187 -26.49 12.13 15.93
CA ILE A 187 -25.23 11.41 15.76
C ILE A 187 -25.18 10.62 14.44
N GLU A 188 -26.27 9.94 14.06
CA GLU A 188 -26.31 9.12 12.85
C GLU A 188 -26.19 9.98 11.59
N LEU A 189 -27.01 11.05 11.52
CA LEU A 189 -26.99 11.97 10.40
C LEU A 189 -25.67 12.76 10.35
N GLY A 190 -25.19 13.21 11.51
CA GLY A 190 -23.91 13.89 11.66
C GLY A 190 -22.74 13.02 11.19
N TYR A 191 -22.75 11.73 11.52
CA TYR A 191 -21.74 10.78 11.04
C TYR A 191 -21.75 10.66 9.51
N LEU A 192 -22.93 10.53 8.90
CA LEU A 192 -23.07 10.43 7.43
C LEU A 192 -22.62 11.72 6.73
N VAL A 193 -22.96 12.88 7.28
CA VAL A 193 -22.50 14.18 6.75
C VAL A 193 -20.98 14.29 6.87
N ASN A 194 -20.41 13.87 8.00
CA ASN A 194 -18.97 13.87 8.19
C ASN A 194 -18.24 12.95 7.20
N ASP A 195 -18.75 11.73 7.00
CA ASP A 195 -18.19 10.77 6.04
C ASP A 195 -18.24 11.32 4.60
N ALA A 196 -19.35 11.96 4.23
CA ALA A 196 -19.48 12.63 2.93
C ALA A 196 -18.48 13.79 2.77
N LEU A 197 -18.25 14.58 3.82
CA LEU A 197 -17.28 15.67 3.81
C LEU A 197 -15.84 15.14 3.69
N VAL A 198 -15.49 14.10 4.44
CA VAL A 198 -14.19 13.43 4.34
C VAL A 198 -13.96 12.95 2.90
N LYS A 199 -14.92 12.25 2.31
CA LYS A 199 -14.84 11.78 0.91
C LYS A 199 -14.65 12.92 -0.08
N ARG A 200 -15.31 14.06 0.15
CA ARG A 200 -15.13 15.26 -0.69
C ARG A 200 -13.69 15.79 -0.60
N CYS A 201 -13.17 15.96 0.61
CA CYS A 201 -11.80 16.45 0.82
C CYS A 201 -10.75 15.47 0.24
N LEU A 202 -10.95 14.17 0.39
CA LEU A 202 -10.06 13.16 -0.21
C LEU A 202 -10.08 13.20 -1.74
N LYS A 203 -11.21 13.56 -2.35
CA LYS A 203 -11.29 13.79 -3.79
C LYS A 203 -10.48 15.02 -4.21
N GLU A 204 -10.57 16.11 -3.46
CA GLU A 204 -9.77 17.33 -3.71
C GLU A 204 -8.25 17.05 -3.56
N PHE A 205 -7.84 16.18 -2.63
CA PHE A 205 -6.42 15.79 -2.51
C PHE A 205 -5.90 14.96 -3.66
N SER A 206 -6.77 14.26 -4.38
CA SER A 206 -6.35 13.43 -5.52
C SER A 206 -5.72 14.22 -6.65
N GLU A 207 -5.97 15.54 -6.69
CA GLU A 207 -5.42 16.45 -7.69
C GLU A 207 -4.02 17.00 -7.31
N LYS A 208 -3.56 16.80 -6.07
CA LYS A 208 -2.32 17.40 -5.53
C LYS A 208 -1.11 16.47 -5.50
N GLU A 209 -1.30 15.21 -5.87
CA GLU A 209 -0.25 14.18 -5.99
C GLU A 209 0.85 14.18 -4.91
N THR A 210 0.46 14.13 -3.63
CA THR A 210 1.41 14.14 -2.51
C THR A 210 1.89 12.73 -2.13
N THR A 211 3.02 12.66 -1.42
CA THR A 211 3.55 11.39 -0.88
C THR A 211 2.55 10.74 0.07
N LEU A 212 1.97 11.53 0.99
CA LEU A 212 0.98 11.05 1.96
C LEU A 212 -0.26 10.46 1.27
N PHE A 213 -0.74 11.10 0.21
CA PHE A 213 -1.89 10.59 -0.54
C PHE A 213 -1.55 9.33 -1.35
N SER A 214 -0.33 9.26 -1.91
CA SER A 214 0.18 8.09 -2.63
C SER A 214 0.33 6.87 -1.71
N LEU A 215 0.80 7.07 -0.47
CA LEU A 215 0.84 6.02 0.57
C LEU A 215 -0.55 5.47 0.89
N PHE A 216 -1.56 6.34 0.97
CA PHE A 216 -2.96 5.94 1.14
C PHE A 216 -3.51 5.21 -0.10
N LYS A 217 -3.29 5.74 -1.31
CA LYS A 217 -3.78 5.17 -2.58
C LYS A 217 -3.18 3.79 -2.88
N SER A 218 -1.89 3.61 -2.62
CA SER A 218 -1.23 2.30 -2.70
C SER A 218 -1.83 1.29 -1.70
N GLY A 219 -2.40 1.78 -0.58
CA GLY A 219 -2.87 0.98 0.53
C GLY A 219 -1.74 0.37 1.37
N SER A 220 -0.51 0.88 1.20
CA SER A 220 0.66 0.51 1.99
C SER A 220 0.56 0.99 3.44
N ARG A 221 0.01 2.20 3.63
CA ARG A 221 -0.15 2.89 4.91
C ARG A 221 -1.48 3.63 4.94
N PHE A 222 -2.01 3.78 6.16
CA PHE A 222 -3.25 4.48 6.49
C PHE A 222 -4.54 3.87 5.90
N SER A 223 -5.56 3.74 6.75
CA SER A 223 -6.95 3.65 6.29
C SER A 223 -7.52 5.04 6.02
N GLU A 224 -8.67 5.09 5.34
CA GLU A 224 -9.39 6.34 5.09
C GLU A 224 -9.62 7.14 6.39
N LYS A 225 -10.04 6.45 7.46
CA LYS A 225 -10.24 7.06 8.78
C LYS A 225 -8.95 7.58 9.40
N GLN A 226 -7.83 6.88 9.23
CA GLN A 226 -6.53 7.32 9.75
C GLN A 226 -5.99 8.54 9.00
N LEU A 227 -6.17 8.57 7.67
CA LEU A 227 -5.80 9.72 6.85
C LEU A 227 -6.67 10.93 7.21
N ALA A 228 -7.99 10.75 7.30
CA ALA A 228 -8.93 11.80 7.67
C ALA A 228 -8.61 12.43 9.04
N ARG A 229 -8.34 11.60 10.05
CA ARG A 229 -7.92 12.06 11.40
C ARG A 229 -6.65 12.90 11.37
N SER A 230 -5.73 12.57 10.46
CA SER A 230 -4.47 13.28 10.32
C SER A 230 -4.66 14.68 9.72
N CYS A 231 -5.40 14.84 8.63
CA CYS A 231 -5.41 16.07 7.84
C CYS A 231 -6.78 16.76 7.61
N ILE A 232 -7.89 16.07 7.86
CA ILE A 232 -9.25 16.61 7.68
C ILE A 232 -9.84 16.92 9.05
N ASN A 233 -10.30 15.89 9.76
CA ASN A 233 -10.83 16.01 11.11
C ASN A 233 -10.80 14.69 11.89
N ILE A 234 -10.91 14.77 13.22
CA ILE A 234 -10.97 13.57 14.07
C ILE A 234 -12.32 12.85 13.96
N GLY A 235 -13.41 13.62 13.84
CA GLY A 235 -14.77 13.11 13.74
C GLY A 235 -15.37 12.76 15.10
N PHE A 236 -16.33 11.83 15.11
CA PHE A 236 -17.03 11.38 16.31
C PHE A 236 -16.15 10.42 17.14
N ILE A 237 -16.16 10.61 18.45
CA ILE A 237 -15.42 9.77 19.41
C ILE A 237 -16.39 9.25 20.46
N ALA A 238 -16.11 8.07 21.01
CA ALA A 238 -16.84 7.51 22.14
C ALA A 238 -16.08 7.75 23.46
N ASP A 239 -16.83 7.98 24.52
CA ASP A 239 -16.31 8.26 25.86
C ASP A 239 -15.96 6.97 26.65
N SER A 240 -15.64 7.14 27.94
CA SER A 240 -15.36 6.06 28.87
C SER A 240 -16.56 5.17 29.20
N GLU A 241 -17.75 5.47 28.70
CA GLU A 241 -18.97 4.66 28.84
C GLU A 241 -19.45 4.09 27.49
N ASN A 242 -18.66 4.26 26.42
CA ASN A 242 -19.00 3.91 25.04
C ASN A 242 -20.17 4.72 24.45
N GLN A 243 -20.46 5.89 25.03
CA GLN A 243 -21.41 6.82 24.44
C GLN A 243 -20.69 7.72 23.45
N ILE A 244 -21.27 7.90 22.26
CA ILE A 244 -20.70 8.76 21.23
C ILE A 244 -21.00 10.21 21.60
N HIS A 245 -19.97 11.06 21.60
CA HIS A 245 -20.16 12.49 21.79
C HIS A 245 -21.08 13.05 20.69
N PRO A 246 -22.07 13.90 21.02
CA PRO A 246 -23.04 14.40 20.05
C PRO A 246 -22.40 15.29 18.97
N ASN A 247 -21.26 15.90 19.28
CA ASN A 247 -20.53 16.77 18.36
C ASN A 247 -19.26 16.08 17.86
N ALA A 248 -19.04 16.16 16.55
CA ALA A 248 -17.79 15.75 15.94
C ALA A 248 -16.65 16.70 16.32
N PHE A 249 -15.46 16.14 16.52
CA PHE A 249 -14.26 16.95 16.70
C PHE A 249 -13.85 17.51 15.33
N ASN A 250 -13.89 18.83 15.23
CA ASN A 250 -13.67 19.58 14.00
C ASN A 250 -12.20 19.86 13.67
N THR A 251 -11.29 19.62 14.61
CA THR A 251 -9.84 19.69 14.40
C THR A 251 -9.27 18.37 13.86
N ASN A 252 -7.98 18.35 13.53
CA ASN A 252 -7.20 17.17 13.13
C ASN A 252 -5.84 17.13 13.83
N LEU A 253 -5.11 16.03 13.68
CA LEU A 253 -3.82 15.84 14.36
C LEU A 253 -2.74 16.84 13.92
N LEU A 254 -2.77 17.30 12.66
CA LEU A 254 -1.80 18.27 12.16
C LEU A 254 -2.01 19.68 12.71
N LYS A 255 -3.27 20.09 12.91
CA LYS A 255 -3.63 21.37 13.54
C LYS A 255 -3.46 21.34 15.06
N GLY A 256 -3.48 20.15 15.65
CA GLY A 256 -3.43 19.95 17.09
C GLY A 256 -4.82 19.93 17.72
N LEU A 257 -4.94 19.17 18.81
CA LEU A 257 -6.16 19.09 19.60
C LEU A 257 -6.18 20.19 20.67
N THR A 258 -7.37 20.70 20.99
CA THR A 258 -7.54 21.49 22.22
C THR A 258 -7.37 20.59 23.45
N GLU A 259 -7.12 21.17 24.63
CA GLU A 259 -6.98 20.41 25.88
C GLU A 259 -8.20 19.52 26.15
N LEU A 260 -9.40 20.06 25.93
CA LEU A 260 -10.65 19.30 26.10
C LEU A 260 -10.73 18.12 25.12
N GLN A 261 -10.46 18.35 23.84
CA GLN A 261 -10.48 17.30 22.83
C GLN A 261 -9.42 16.23 23.09
N PHE A 262 -8.23 16.62 23.55
CA PHE A 262 -7.19 15.69 23.95
C PHE A 262 -7.64 14.83 25.14
N PHE A 263 -8.24 15.45 26.16
CA PHE A 263 -8.75 14.74 27.33
C PHE A 263 -9.87 13.76 26.96
N GLU A 264 -10.86 14.21 26.20
CA GLU A 264 -12.02 13.38 25.78
C GLU A 264 -11.61 12.22 24.87
N SER A 265 -10.68 12.46 23.93
CA SER A 265 -10.16 11.40 23.05
C SER A 265 -9.36 10.31 23.79
N SER A 266 -8.78 10.64 24.95
CA SER A 266 -7.96 9.70 25.72
C SER A 266 -8.74 8.50 26.27
N SER A 267 -10.03 8.69 26.57
CA SER A 267 -10.92 7.66 27.09
C SER A 267 -11.12 6.51 26.09
N GLY A 268 -11.31 6.85 24.81
CA GLY A 268 -11.44 5.86 23.74
C GLY A 268 -10.13 5.10 23.48
N THR A 269 -8.98 5.76 23.58
CA THR A 269 -7.66 5.12 23.35
C THR A 269 -7.25 4.18 24.47
N ARG A 270 -7.58 4.47 25.73
CA ARG A 270 -7.19 3.62 26.89
C ARG A 270 -7.95 2.30 27.00
N LYS A 271 -9.10 2.18 26.36
CA LYS A 271 -9.91 0.95 26.35
C LYS A 271 -9.56 -0.03 25.23
N GLY A 272 -8.91 0.45 24.16
CA GLY A 272 -8.64 -0.29 22.93
C GLY A 272 -7.45 -1.23 23.03
#